data_AF-A0A1P8KKV3-F1
#
_entry.id   AF-A0A1P8KKV3-F1
#
_cell.length_a   1.000
_cell.length_b   1.000
_cell.length_c   1.000
_cell.angle_alpha   90.00
_cell.angle_beta   90.00
_cell.angle_gamma   90.00
#
_symmetry.space_group_name_H-M   'P 1'
#
loop_
_entity.id
_entity.type
_entity.pdbx_description
1 polymer ?
#
loop_
_entity_poly.entity_id
_entity_poly.type
_entity_poly.pdbx_seq_one_letter_code
_entity_poly.pdbx_strand_id
1 'polypeptide(L)'
;MKYEELISELCDVIKESENNAALIYEDLEWINQTVDSFSLLSHEKEKVQKKVSNALGLLQHQDLHRQKIERVVNFVCEHNNIDKTKYGLAPSAKNIDSSDEIINEDELEALIKQMQAQ
;
A
#
# COMPACT_ATOMS: atom_id res chain seq x y z
N MET A 1 -21.64 -10.46 -8.43
CA MET A 1 -20.23 -10.70 -8.79
C MET A 1 -19.81 -12.03 -8.24
N LYS A 2 -19.02 -12.79 -9.00
CA LYS A 2 -18.33 -13.96 -8.46
C LYS A 2 -17.13 -13.46 -7.63
N TYR A 3 -16.77 -14.17 -6.56
CA TYR A 3 -15.61 -13.84 -5.72
C TYR A 3 -14.32 -13.63 -6.53
N GLU A 4 -14.17 -14.36 -7.63
CA GLU A 4 -13.01 -14.26 -8.53
C GLU A 4 -12.92 -12.92 -9.29
N GLU A 5 -14.06 -12.30 -9.62
CA GLU A 5 -14.12 -10.97 -10.27
C GLU A 5 -13.68 -9.88 -9.29
N LEU A 6 -14.19 -9.94 -8.04
CA LEU A 6 -13.80 -9.03 -6.95
C LEU A 6 -12.29 -9.13 -6.65
N ILE A 7 -11.77 -10.36 -6.58
CA ILE A 7 -10.35 -10.59 -6.36
C ILE A 7 -9.51 -10.04 -7.50
N SER A 8 -9.96 -10.19 -8.75
CA SER A 8 -9.27 -9.61 -9.91
C SER A 8 -9.20 -8.08 -9.81
N GLU A 9 -10.32 -7.42 -9.54
CA GLU A 9 -10.38 -5.97 -9.40
C GLU A 9 -9.47 -5.48 -8.27
N LEU A 10 -9.46 -6.15 -7.11
CA LEU A 10 -8.56 -5.82 -6.01
C LEU A 10 -7.09 -5.98 -6.38
N CYS A 11 -6.74 -7.02 -7.14
CA CYS A 11 -5.37 -7.22 -7.62
C CYS A 11 -4.93 -6.13 -8.60
N ASP A 12 -5.83 -5.68 -9.47
CA ASP A 12 -5.56 -4.58 -10.40
C ASP A 12 -5.32 -3.27 -9.62
N VAL A 13 -6.16 -2.98 -8.62
CA VAL A 13 -5.97 -1.81 -7.74
C VAL A 13 -4.67 -1.87 -6.96
N ILE A 14 -4.26 -3.04 -6.45
CA ILE A 14 -2.97 -3.22 -5.76
C ILE A 14 -1.81 -2.86 -6.69
N LYS A 15 -1.81 -3.40 -7.92
CA LYS A 15 -0.75 -3.16 -8.92
C LYS A 15 -0.70 -1.71 -9.37
N GLU A 16 -1.87 -1.13 -9.65
CA GLU A 16 -1.94 0.28 -10.04
C GLU A 16 -1.46 1.19 -8.89
N SER A 17 -1.81 0.86 -7.65
CA SER A 17 -1.33 1.60 -6.46
C SER A 17 0.20 1.51 -6.31
N GLU A 18 0.80 0.35 -6.58
CA GLU A 18 2.26 0.18 -6.57
C GLU A 18 2.94 1.01 -7.65
N ASN A 19 2.42 0.97 -8.88
CA ASN A 19 2.95 1.77 -10.00
C ASN A 19 2.84 3.27 -9.71
N ASN A 20 1.69 3.72 -9.23
CA ASN A 20 1.48 5.12 -8.87
C ASN A 20 2.42 5.56 -7.74
N ALA A 21 2.64 4.69 -6.75
CA ALA A 21 3.56 4.99 -5.66
C ALA A 21 5.01 5.15 -6.15
N ALA A 22 5.45 4.31 -7.09
CA ALA A 22 6.77 4.43 -7.71
C ALA A 22 6.93 5.76 -8.47
N LEU A 23 5.93 6.14 -9.27
CA LEU A 23 5.95 7.41 -10.00
C LEU A 23 5.95 8.62 -9.05
N ILE A 24 5.12 8.60 -7.99
CA ILE A 24 5.11 9.68 -6.98
C ILE A 24 6.46 9.78 -6.28
N TYR A 25 7.11 8.65 -5.98
CA TYR A 25 8.45 8.65 -5.40
C TYR A 25 9.48 9.31 -6.34
N GLU A 26 9.47 8.95 -7.62
CA GLU A 26 10.35 9.53 -8.64
C GLU A 26 10.14 11.05 -8.76
N ASP A 27 8.88 11.50 -8.81
CA ASP A 27 8.54 12.93 -8.85
C ASP A 27 9.02 13.68 -7.61
N LEU A 28 8.84 13.11 -6.42
CA LEU A 28 9.28 13.70 -5.15
C LEU A 28 10.81 13.81 -5.07
N GLU A 29 11.52 12.79 -5.54
CA GLU A 29 12.97 12.79 -5.61
C GLU A 29 13.49 13.81 -6.62
N TRP A 30 12.86 13.89 -7.80
CA TRP A 30 13.17 14.90 -8.80
C TRP A 30 12.96 16.33 -8.28
N ILE A 31 11.87 16.59 -7.54
CA ILE A 31 11.62 17.88 -6.90
C ILE A 31 12.76 18.20 -5.91
N ASN A 32 13.15 17.23 -5.09
CA ASN A 32 14.19 17.40 -4.09
C ASN A 32 15.53 17.81 -4.73
N GLN A 33 15.95 17.06 -5.75
CA GLN A 33 17.18 17.33 -6.51
C GLN A 33 17.13 18.68 -7.25
N THR A 34 15.97 19.01 -7.83
CA THR A 34 15.77 20.28 -8.54
C THR A 34 15.89 21.48 -7.58
N VAL A 35 15.28 21.39 -6.39
CA VAL A 35 15.37 22.42 -5.35
C VAL A 35 16.82 22.61 -4.88
N ASP A 36 17.57 21.51 -4.73
CA ASP A 36 18.98 21.57 -4.38
C ASP A 36 19.82 22.29 -5.44
N SER A 37 19.48 22.10 -6.72
CA SER A 37 20.16 22.76 -7.86
C SER A 37 19.91 24.27 -7.96
N PHE A 38 18.80 24.77 -7.40
CA PHE A 38 18.46 26.20 -7.49
C PHE A 38 19.22 27.05 -6.48
N SER A 39 19.56 28.28 -6.87
CA SER A 39 20.15 29.30 -5.99
C SER A 39 19.07 30.01 -5.15
N LEU A 40 18.38 29.25 -4.31
CA LEU A 40 17.39 29.71 -3.33
C LEU A 40 18.05 29.98 -1.96
N LEU A 41 17.40 30.80 -1.12
CA LEU A 41 17.80 30.94 0.28
C LEU A 41 17.63 29.61 1.02
N SER A 42 18.56 29.26 1.91
CA SER A 42 18.56 27.95 2.58
C SER A 42 17.24 27.63 3.29
N HIS A 43 16.66 28.61 3.98
CA HIS A 43 15.40 28.44 4.70
C HIS A 43 14.19 28.18 3.78
N GLU A 44 14.26 28.57 2.50
CA GLU A 44 13.22 28.27 1.51
C GLU A 44 13.37 26.85 0.98
N LYS A 45 14.62 26.40 0.73
CA LYS A 45 14.92 25.01 0.40
C LYS A 45 14.41 24.06 1.48
N GLU A 46 14.75 24.33 2.74
CA GLU A 46 14.33 23.52 3.88
C GLU A 46 12.81 23.37 3.98
N LYS A 47 12.05 24.43 3.67
CA LYS A 47 10.57 24.36 3.66
C LYS A 47 10.06 23.37 2.63
N VAL A 48 10.62 23.38 1.41
CA VAL A 48 10.22 22.46 0.34
C VAL A 48 10.67 21.03 0.66
N GLN A 49 11.92 20.86 1.07
CA GLN A 49 12.47 19.54 1.45
C GLN A 49 11.70 18.90 2.60
N LYS A 50 11.26 19.70 3.59
CA LYS A 50 10.37 19.22 4.66
C LYS A 50 9.03 18.74 4.12
N LYS A 51 8.45 19.42 3.11
CA LYS A 51 7.20 18.97 2.48
C LYS A 51 7.40 17.67 1.69
N VAL A 52 8.50 17.56 0.95
CA VAL A 52 8.89 16.32 0.25
C VAL A 52 9.06 15.17 1.25
N SER A 53 9.81 15.37 2.33
CA SER A 53 10.00 14.37 3.38
C SER A 53 8.68 13.93 4.02
N ASN A 54 7.78 14.87 4.32
CA ASN A 54 6.45 14.54 4.82
C ASN A 54 5.63 13.72 3.82
N ALA A 55 5.70 14.06 2.52
CA ALA A 55 4.99 13.32 1.47
C ALA A 55 5.54 11.90 1.30
N LEU A 56 6.87 11.73 1.35
CA LEU A 56 7.52 10.41 1.36
C LEU A 56 7.08 9.56 2.55
N GLY A 57 6.96 10.16 3.74
CA GLY A 57 6.44 9.45 4.92
C GLY A 57 4.98 9.00 4.76
N LEU A 58 4.13 9.83 4.15
CA LEU A 58 2.74 9.47 3.83
C LEU A 58 2.68 8.35 2.77
N LEU A 59 3.55 8.42 1.75
CA LEU A 59 3.66 7.41 0.70
C LEU A 59 4.05 6.04 1.28
N GLN A 60 5.01 6.01 2.20
CA GLN A 60 5.39 4.79 2.93
C GLN A 60 4.21 4.22 3.73
N HIS A 61 3.46 5.08 4.42
CA HIS A 61 2.28 4.64 5.17
C HIS A 61 1.18 4.08 4.25
N GLN A 62 1.01 4.65 3.06
CA GLN A 62 0.10 4.13 2.05
C GLN A 62 0.55 2.77 1.51
N ASP A 63 1.85 2.55 1.28
CA ASP A 63 2.35 1.24 0.87
C ASP A 63 2.09 0.17 1.94
N LEU A 64 2.20 0.51 3.23
CA LEU A 64 1.80 -0.42 4.31
C LEU A 64 0.31 -0.81 4.21
N HIS A 65 -0.58 0.10 3.83
CA HIS A 65 -1.98 -0.22 3.59
C HIS A 65 -2.15 -1.12 2.36
N ARG A 66 -1.46 -0.83 1.25
CA ARG A 66 -1.48 -1.68 0.05
C ARG A 66 -1.04 -3.10 0.39
N GLN A 67 0.03 -3.27 1.17
CA GLN A 67 0.49 -4.57 1.65
C GLN A 67 -0.56 -5.28 2.51
N LYS A 68 -1.25 -4.58 3.42
CA LYS A 68 -2.36 -5.17 4.20
C LYS A 68 -3.49 -5.68 3.31
N ILE A 69 -3.87 -4.93 2.27
CA ILE A 69 -4.88 -5.37 1.29
C ILE A 69 -4.40 -6.62 0.56
N GLU A 70 -3.14 -6.65 0.11
CA GLU A 70 -2.54 -7.82 -0.53
C GLU A 70 -2.56 -9.07 0.39
N ARG A 71 -2.35 -8.91 1.69
CA ARG A 71 -2.49 -10.00 2.68
C ARG A 71 -3.93 -10.50 2.78
N VAL A 72 -4.91 -9.59 2.81
CA VAL A 72 -6.33 -9.96 2.83
C VAL A 72 -6.73 -10.72 1.57
N VAL A 73 -6.29 -10.26 0.39
CA VAL A 73 -6.54 -10.96 -0.88
C VAL A 73 -5.95 -12.37 -0.85
N ASN A 74 -4.71 -12.52 -0.40
CA ASN A 74 -4.08 -13.83 -0.25
C ASN A 74 -4.86 -14.76 0.69
N PHE A 75 -5.30 -14.25 1.84
CA PHE A 75 -6.11 -15.01 2.80
C PHE A 75 -7.43 -15.48 2.20
N VAL A 76 -8.15 -14.59 1.50
CA VAL A 76 -9.43 -14.93 0.85
C VAL A 76 -9.21 -15.98 -0.24
N CYS A 77 -8.15 -15.88 -1.04
CA CYS A 77 -7.85 -16.88 -2.04
C CYS A 77 -7.59 -18.27 -1.42
N GLU A 78 -6.81 -18.33 -0.35
CA GLU A 78 -6.47 -19.58 0.35
C GLU A 78 -7.70 -20.27 0.97
N HIS A 79 -8.61 -19.50 1.59
CA HIS A 79 -9.79 -20.06 2.27
C HIS A 79 -10.93 -20.43 1.32
N ASN A 80 -10.90 -19.95 0.08
CA ASN A 80 -11.95 -20.20 -0.93
C ASN A 80 -11.47 -21.08 -2.10
N ASN A 81 -10.28 -21.72 -1.99
CA ASN A 81 -9.67 -22.52 -3.05
C ASN A 81 -9.55 -21.77 -4.40
N ILE A 82 -9.27 -20.46 -4.34
CA ILE A 82 -9.04 -19.65 -5.54
C ILE A 82 -7.56 -19.73 -5.91
N ASP A 83 -7.29 -19.99 -7.18
CA ASP A 83 -5.93 -20.06 -7.70
C ASP A 83 -5.28 -18.67 -7.77
N LYS A 84 -4.47 -18.35 -6.76
CA LYS A 84 -3.75 -17.07 -6.66
C LYS A 84 -2.62 -16.87 -7.67
N THR A 85 -2.13 -17.93 -8.32
CA THR A 85 -1.02 -17.83 -9.30
C THR A 85 -1.41 -16.99 -10.51
N LYS A 86 -2.71 -16.89 -10.80
CA LYS A 86 -3.29 -16.08 -11.88
C LYS A 86 -3.13 -14.59 -11.68
N TYR A 87 -2.93 -14.13 -10.43
CA TYR A 87 -2.92 -12.70 -10.12
C TYR A 87 -1.51 -12.12 -9.91
N GLY A 88 -0.47 -12.97 -9.86
CA GLY A 88 0.92 -12.51 -9.74
C GLY A 88 1.24 -11.85 -8.40
N LEU A 89 0.49 -12.16 -7.35
CA LEU A 89 0.71 -11.64 -5.99
C LEU A 89 1.98 -12.24 -5.40
N ALA A 90 2.77 -11.43 -4.69
CA ALA A 90 4.06 -11.89 -4.18
C ALA A 90 3.84 -12.89 -3.02
N PRO A 91 4.54 -14.04 -3.01
CA PRO A 91 4.43 -15.02 -1.93
C PRO A 91 4.94 -14.48 -0.58
N SER A 92 5.65 -13.35 -0.58
CA SER A 92 6.18 -12.65 0.59
C SER A 92 5.13 -11.87 1.39
N ALA A 93 3.90 -11.72 0.90
CA ALA A 93 2.77 -11.27 1.71
C ALA A 93 2.41 -12.29 2.83
N LYS A 94 3.11 -13.42 2.92
CA LYS A 94 3.14 -14.28 4.11
C LYS A 94 3.99 -13.66 5.22
N ASN A 95 3.50 -12.59 5.85
CA ASN A 95 3.83 -12.31 7.25
C ASN A 95 2.91 -11.22 7.82
N ILE A 96 1.93 -11.66 8.63
CA ILE A 96 1.28 -10.84 9.66
C ILE A 96 2.10 -10.93 10.96
N ASP A 97 3.39 -11.32 10.90
CA ASP A 97 4.13 -11.77 12.10
C ASP A 97 5.55 -11.20 12.16
N SER A 98 5.69 -9.88 12.05
CA SER A 98 6.99 -9.23 12.35
C SER A 98 6.88 -7.84 12.99
N SER A 99 5.76 -7.55 13.67
CA SER A 99 5.66 -6.47 14.66
C SER A 99 4.33 -6.57 15.43
N ASP A 100 4.34 -7.29 16.55
CA ASP A 100 3.56 -7.11 17.80
C ASP A 100 2.09 -6.66 17.82
N GLU A 101 1.30 -6.80 16.75
CA GLU A 101 -0.17 -6.75 16.84
C GLU A 101 -0.78 -7.86 15.96
N ILE A 102 -0.84 -9.06 16.53
CA ILE A 102 -1.66 -10.16 16.02
C ILE A 102 -3.10 -9.68 16.12
N ILE A 103 -3.69 -9.26 14.99
CA ILE A 103 -5.13 -9.09 14.88
C ILE A 103 -5.72 -10.47 15.17
N ASN A 104 -6.34 -10.61 16.34
CA ASN A 104 -6.95 -11.87 16.73
C ASN A 104 -8.17 -12.15 15.85
N GLU A 105 -8.60 -13.40 15.82
CA GLU A 105 -9.69 -13.87 14.96
C GLU A 105 -11.00 -13.08 15.17
N ASP A 106 -11.21 -12.58 16.40
CA ASP A 106 -12.36 -11.75 16.78
C ASP A 106 -12.31 -10.35 16.17
N GLU A 107 -11.12 -9.73 16.11
CA GLU A 107 -10.91 -8.41 15.49
C GLU A 107 -11.03 -8.48 13.96
N LEU A 108 -10.57 -9.58 13.35
CA LEU A 108 -10.76 -9.83 11.92
C LEU A 108 -12.26 -10.00 11.60
N GLU A 109 -13.00 -10.74 12.43
CA GLU A 109 -14.45 -10.91 12.24
C GLU A 109 -15.22 -9.59 12.45
N ALA A 110 -14.80 -8.75 13.42
CA ALA A 110 -15.37 -7.43 13.65
C ALA A 110 -15.16 -6.49 12.45
N LEU A 111 -13.98 -6.54 11.83
CA LEU A 111 -13.64 -5.76 10.64
C LEU A 111 -14.51 -6.17 9.44
N ILE A 112 -14.67 -7.48 9.23
CA ILE A 112 -15.53 -8.05 8.17
C ILE A 112 -16.99 -7.63 8.37
N LYS A 113 -17.49 -7.64 9.61
CA LYS A 113 -18.86 -7.19 9.94
C LYS A 113 -19.06 -5.69 9.70
N GLN A 114 -18.09 -4.85 10.01
CA GLN A 114 -18.19 -3.40 9.74
C GLN A 114 -18.30 -3.09 8.24
N MET A 115 -17.61 -3.85 7.39
CA MET A 115 -17.68 -3.67 5.94
C MET A 115 -18.99 -4.17 5.31
N GLN A 116 -19.70 -5.08 5.98
CA GLN A 116 -20.98 -5.64 5.52
C GLN A 116 -22.21 -4.86 6.03
N ALA A 117 -22.02 -3.92 6.96
CA ALA A 117 -23.09 -3.14 7.59
C ALA A 117 -23.34 -1.77 6.93
N GLN A 118 -22.81 -1.53 5.72
CA GLN A 118 -23.13 -0.37 4.87
C GLN A 118 -23.86 -0.78 3.60
#